data_AF-A0A258EXW5-F1
#
_entry.id   AF-A0A258EXW5-F1
#
_cell.length_a   1.000
_cell.length_b   1.000
_cell.length_c   1.000
_cell.angle_alpha   90.00
_cell.angle_beta   90.00
_cell.angle_gamma   90.00
#
_symmetry.space_group_name_H-M   'P 1'
#
loop_
_entity.id
_entity.type
_entity.pdbx_description
1 polymer ?
#
loop_
_entity_poly.entity_id
_entity_poly.type
_entity_poly.pdbx_seq_one_letter_code
_entity_poly.pdbx_strand_id
1 'polypeptide(L)'
;AQADEIISQQILDLSIDLARALLKPALAIRPELVIPIVKEAVRYLPVLHQPALLFLNPSDALLVKARIGDELEKMGWQIADDGQLEPGGCRVETASNQIDASLPTRWQRLTAALSKNSDWLAA
;
A
#
# COMPACT_ATOMS: atom_id res chain seq x y z
N ALA A 1 -12.24 26.47 -20.80
CA ALA A 1 -13.17 25.73 -19.92
C ALA A 1 -13.18 24.24 -20.26
N GLN A 2 -13.99 23.74 -21.21
CA GLN A 2 -14.05 22.29 -21.49
C GLN A 2 -12.74 21.69 -22.02
N ALA A 3 -11.98 22.46 -22.83
CA ALA A 3 -10.66 22.03 -23.30
C ALA A 3 -9.60 21.97 -22.16
N ASP A 4 -9.63 22.93 -21.22
CA ASP A 4 -8.70 22.95 -20.08
C ASP A 4 -8.95 21.77 -19.14
N GLU A 5 -10.21 21.40 -18.95
CA GLU A 5 -10.62 20.28 -18.11
C GLU A 5 -10.16 18.94 -18.71
N ILE A 6 -10.32 18.77 -20.03
CA ILE A 6 -9.81 17.60 -20.76
C ILE A 6 -8.28 17.50 -20.65
N ILE A 7 -7.56 18.61 -20.87
CA ILE A 7 -6.09 18.64 -20.79
C ILE A 7 -5.62 18.32 -19.37
N SER A 8 -6.29 18.87 -18.36
CA SER A 8 -5.97 18.62 -16.95
C SER A 8 -6.15 17.15 -16.59
N GLN A 9 -7.23 16.52 -17.05
CA GLN A 9 -7.46 15.09 -16.84
C GLN A 9 -6.38 14.23 -17.52
N GLN A 10 -5.99 14.57 -18.75
CA GLN A 10 -4.92 13.85 -19.47
C GLN A 10 -3.56 13.95 -18.76
N ILE A 11 -3.23 15.11 -18.20
CA ILE A 11 -1.99 15.29 -17.43
C ILE A 11 -2.04 14.48 -16.13
N LEU A 12 -3.19 14.45 -15.45
CA LEU A 12 -3.39 13.64 -14.25
C LEU A 12 -3.21 12.15 -14.56
N ASP A 13 -3.84 11.65 -15.62
CA ASP A 13 -3.75 10.26 -16.04
C ASP A 13 -2.30 9.87 -16.37
N LEU A 14 -1.59 10.71 -17.13
CA LEU A 14 -0.18 10.49 -17.45
C LEU A 14 0.72 10.47 -16.20
N SER A 15 0.46 11.37 -15.26
CA SER A 15 1.23 11.45 -14.00
C SER A 15 1.02 10.20 -13.14
N ILE A 16 -0.21 9.71 -13.10
CA ILE A 16 -0.60 8.45 -12.45
C ILE A 16 0.13 7.28 -13.12
N ASP A 17 0.08 7.18 -14.45
CA ASP A 17 0.74 6.08 -15.16
C ASP A 17 2.26 6.09 -14.98
N LEU A 18 2.89 7.27 -14.99
CA LEU A 18 4.32 7.42 -14.70
C LEU A 18 4.66 6.95 -13.29
N ALA A 19 3.90 7.39 -12.27
CA ALA A 19 4.12 6.95 -10.90
C ALA A 19 3.97 5.43 -10.74
N ARG A 20 3.03 4.80 -11.45
CA ARG A 20 2.88 3.33 -11.47
C ARG A 20 4.09 2.64 -12.08
N ALA A 21 4.56 3.16 -13.22
CA ALA A 21 5.71 2.63 -13.94
C ALA A 21 7.01 2.71 -13.11
N LEU A 22 7.13 3.70 -12.23
CA LEU A 22 8.30 3.86 -11.35
C LEU A 22 8.23 3.03 -10.06
N LEU A 23 7.03 2.75 -9.53
CA LEU A 23 6.86 2.08 -8.24
C LEU A 23 7.31 0.61 -8.27
N LYS A 24 6.96 -0.12 -9.33
CA LYS A 24 7.30 -1.56 -9.48
C LYS A 24 8.82 -1.79 -9.55
N PRO A 25 9.57 -1.05 -10.39
CA PRO A 25 11.03 -1.14 -10.41
C PRO A 25 11.67 -0.65 -9.10
N ALA A 26 11.11 0.36 -8.44
CA ALA A 26 11.70 0.89 -7.21
C ALA A 26 11.74 -0.17 -6.09
N LEU A 27 10.71 -1.00 -5.95
CA LEU A 27 10.66 -2.10 -4.99
C LEU A 27 11.61 -3.25 -5.37
N ALA A 28 11.77 -3.53 -6.67
CA ALA A 28 12.73 -4.50 -7.15
C ALA A 28 14.19 -4.07 -6.90
N ILE A 29 14.49 -2.78 -7.05
CA ILE A 29 15.83 -2.21 -6.86
C ILE A 29 16.13 -2.02 -5.36
N ARG A 30 15.12 -1.64 -4.56
CA ARG A 30 15.24 -1.38 -3.12
C ARG A 30 14.11 -2.07 -2.35
N PRO A 31 14.26 -3.37 -2.02
CA PRO A 31 13.26 -4.12 -1.25
C PRO A 31 12.96 -3.50 0.12
N GLU A 32 13.91 -2.77 0.71
CA GLU A 32 13.76 -2.06 1.99
C GLU A 32 12.61 -1.04 2.01
N LEU A 33 12.14 -0.59 0.85
CA LEU A 33 10.98 0.29 0.74
C LEU A 33 9.67 -0.39 1.17
N VAL A 34 9.65 -1.71 1.38
CA VAL A 34 8.48 -2.40 1.95
C VAL A 34 8.24 -2.05 3.43
N ILE A 35 9.29 -1.71 4.18
CA ILE A 35 9.20 -1.39 5.61
C ILE A 35 8.28 -0.18 5.88
N PRO A 36 8.47 0.99 5.24
CA PRO A 36 7.56 2.11 5.44
C PRO A 36 6.14 1.80 4.97
N ILE A 37 5.94 0.96 3.94
CA ILE A 37 4.61 0.52 3.48
C ILE A 37 3.90 -0.29 4.57
N VAL A 38 4.60 -1.25 5.18
CA VAL A 38 4.06 -2.06 6.28
C VAL A 38 3.76 -1.19 7.50
N LYS A 39 4.66 -0.27 7.87
CA LYS A 39 4.42 0.66 8.99
C LYS A 39 3.19 1.53 8.75
N GLU A 40 3.00 2.02 7.52
CA GLU A 40 1.80 2.77 7.13
C GLU A 40 0.54 1.90 7.28
N ALA A 41 0.53 0.68 6.73
CA ALA A 41 -0.60 -0.24 6.80
C ALA A 41 -1.00 -0.59 8.25
N VAL A 42 -0.02 -0.86 9.11
CA VAL A 42 -0.24 -1.14 10.54
C VAL A 42 -0.80 0.08 11.27
N ARG A 43 -0.32 1.29 10.96
CA ARG A 43 -0.82 2.54 11.56
C ARG A 43 -2.26 2.87 11.19
N TYR A 44 -2.73 2.44 10.02
CA TYR A 44 -4.13 2.60 9.63
C TYR A 44 -5.07 1.62 10.36
N LEU A 45 -4.52 0.59 11.01
CA LEU A 45 -5.27 -0.48 11.67
C LEU A 45 -4.99 -0.60 13.18
N PRO A 46 -5.02 0.50 13.97
CA PRO A 46 -4.67 0.44 15.39
C PRO A 46 -5.74 -0.21 16.29
N VAL A 47 -6.94 -0.51 15.76
CA VAL A 47 -8.11 -0.94 16.56
C VAL A 47 -8.64 -2.33 16.21
N LEU A 48 -8.02 -3.06 15.26
CA LEU A 48 -8.56 -4.37 14.89
C LEU A 48 -8.03 -5.47 15.82
N HIS A 49 -8.91 -5.90 16.72
CA HIS A 49 -9.01 -7.21 17.36
C HIS A 49 -7.82 -8.14 17.08
N GLN A 50 -6.83 -8.07 17.97
CA GLN A 50 -5.71 -9.00 17.99
C GLN A 50 -6.21 -10.44 18.18
N PRO A 51 -5.53 -11.44 17.60
CA PRO A 51 -4.31 -11.33 16.78
C PRO A 51 -4.59 -10.89 15.33
N ALA A 52 -3.71 -10.04 14.78
CA ALA A 52 -3.73 -9.63 13.38
C ALA A 52 -2.61 -10.34 12.60
N LEU A 53 -2.94 -10.92 11.45
CA LEU A 53 -2.03 -11.60 10.55
C LEU A 53 -1.64 -10.67 9.40
N LEU A 54 -0.35 -10.44 9.24
CA LEU A 54 0.23 -9.70 8.12
C LEU A 54 0.86 -10.70 7.14
N PHE A 55 0.22 -10.86 5.98
CA PHE A 55 0.73 -11.63 4.87
C PHE A 55 1.61 -10.77 3.97
N LEU A 56 2.80 -11.27 3.67
CA LEU A 56 3.78 -10.63 2.79
C LEU A 56 4.34 -11.65 1.81
N ASN A 57 4.93 -11.18 0.71
CA ASN A 57 5.77 -12.04 -0.11
C ASN A 57 6.91 -12.64 0.75
N PRO A 58 7.36 -13.89 0.52
CA PRO A 58 8.42 -14.52 1.32
C PRO A 58 9.71 -13.69 1.44
N SER A 59 10.09 -12.98 0.37
CA SER A 59 11.29 -12.12 0.37
C SER A 59 11.13 -10.89 1.28
N ASP A 60 9.96 -10.27 1.25
CA ASP A 60 9.62 -9.13 2.10
C ASP A 60 9.40 -9.56 3.55
N ALA A 61 8.78 -10.72 3.77
CA ALA A 61 8.55 -11.28 5.10
C ALA A 61 9.86 -11.46 5.86
N LEU A 62 10.91 -11.95 5.19
CA LEU A 62 12.24 -12.11 5.79
C LEU A 62 12.83 -10.76 6.19
N LEU A 63 12.74 -9.76 5.31
CA LEU A 63 13.25 -8.42 5.57
C LEU A 63 12.50 -7.71 6.70
N VAL A 64 11.18 -7.81 6.72
CA VAL A 64 10.30 -7.22 7.74
C VAL A 64 10.52 -7.88 9.09
N LYS A 65 10.59 -9.22 9.15
CA LYS A 65 10.93 -9.97 10.37
C LYS A 65 12.27 -9.52 10.94
N ALA A 66 13.30 -9.39 10.09
CA ALA A 66 14.64 -9.00 10.52
C ALA A 66 14.75 -7.55 11.03
N ARG A 67 13.89 -6.64 10.57
CA ARG A 67 14.02 -5.19 10.87
C ARG A 67 13.02 -4.69 11.88
N ILE A 68 11.78 -5.17 11.83
CA ILE A 68 10.66 -4.68 12.66
C ILE A 68 9.79 -5.81 13.23
N GLY A 69 10.23 -7.07 13.16
CA GLY A 69 9.48 -8.23 13.68
C GLY A 69 9.13 -8.07 15.16
N ASP A 70 10.11 -7.74 16.00
CA ASP A 70 9.93 -7.56 17.44
C ASP A 70 8.94 -6.42 17.78
N GLU A 71 8.92 -5.35 16.98
CA GLU A 71 7.96 -4.24 17.15
C GLU A 71 6.54 -4.70 16.82
N LEU A 72 6.39 -5.47 15.73
CA LEU A 72 5.11 -6.00 15.27
C LEU A 72 4.54 -7.02 16.26
N GLU A 73 5.37 -7.93 16.78
CA GLU A 73 4.95 -8.92 17.78
C GLU A 73 4.46 -8.24 19.07
N LYS A 74 5.14 -7.19 19.55
CA LYS A 74 4.70 -6.40 20.71
C LYS A 74 3.34 -5.72 20.49
N MET A 75 3.02 -5.40 19.24
CA MET A 75 1.73 -4.84 18.84
C MET A 75 0.65 -5.93 18.58
N GLY A 76 0.97 -7.22 18.77
CA GLY A 76 0.04 -8.33 18.54
C GLY A 76 -0.11 -8.74 17.08
N TRP A 77 0.85 -8.39 16.23
CA TRP A 77 0.88 -8.77 14.82
C TRP A 77 1.72 -10.03 14.60
N GLN A 78 1.23 -10.92 13.75
CA GLN A 78 1.92 -12.13 13.32
C GLN A 78 2.23 -12.04 11.82
N ILE A 79 3.49 -12.27 11.44
CA ILE A 79 3.92 -12.18 10.04
C ILE A 79 3.88 -13.56 9.39
N ALA A 80 3.03 -13.71 8.39
CA ALA A 80 2.91 -14.90 7.55
C ALA A 80 3.43 -14.61 6.14
N ASP A 81 3.94 -15.65 5.48
CA ASP A 81 4.33 -15.61 4.07
C ASP A 81 3.16 -16.04 3.16
N ASP A 82 3.02 -15.35 2.03
CA ASP A 82 2.11 -15.71 0.95
C ASP A 82 2.82 -15.54 -0.40
N GLY A 83 3.09 -16.66 -1.07
CA GLY A 83 3.74 -16.69 -2.38
C GLY A 83 2.87 -16.15 -3.54
N GLN A 84 1.57 -15.95 -3.33
CA GLN A 84 0.69 -15.32 -4.32
C GLN A 84 0.78 -13.79 -4.31
N LEU A 85 1.37 -13.19 -3.26
CA LEU A 85 1.58 -11.74 -3.19
C LEU A 85 2.80 -11.32 -4.00
N GLU A 86 2.64 -10.30 -4.83
CA GLU A 86 3.77 -9.64 -5.48
C GLU A 86 4.65 -8.94 -4.42
N PRO A 87 5.98 -8.86 -4.63
CA PRO A 87 6.88 -8.09 -3.77
C PRO A 87 6.41 -6.64 -3.58
N GLY A 88 6.45 -6.16 -2.34
CA GLY A 88 5.93 -4.87 -1.90
C GLY A 88 4.41 -4.82 -1.69
N GLY A 89 3.68 -5.90 -1.98
CA GLY A 89 2.29 -6.09 -1.58
C GLY A 89 2.18 -6.61 -0.16
N CYS A 90 1.10 -6.23 0.54
CA CYS A 90 0.77 -6.78 1.86
C CYS A 90 -0.72 -7.07 1.97
N ARG A 91 -1.10 -8.09 2.71
CA ARG A 91 -2.50 -8.38 3.04
C ARG A 91 -2.62 -8.52 4.55
N VAL A 92 -3.67 -7.94 5.11
CA VAL A 92 -3.92 -8.00 6.55
C VAL A 92 -5.18 -8.80 6.80
N GLU A 93 -5.11 -9.77 7.71
CA GLU A 93 -6.26 -10.55 8.16
C GLU A 93 -6.40 -10.40 9.66
N THR A 94 -7.64 -10.24 10.10
CA THR A 94 -8.01 -10.12 11.51
C THR A 94 -9.19 -11.03 11.79
N ALA A 95 -9.51 -11.28 13.06
CA ALA A 95 -10.57 -12.22 13.45
C ALA A 95 -11.95 -11.94 12.83
N SER A 96 -12.22 -10.69 12.43
CA SER A 96 -13.53 -10.28 11.88
C SER A 96 -13.46 -9.72 10.47
N ASN A 97 -12.27 -9.39 9.95
CA ASN A 97 -12.15 -8.66 8.69
C ASN A 97 -10.83 -8.97 7.97
N GLN A 98 -10.92 -9.21 6.67
CA GLN A 98 -9.77 -9.23 5.78
C GLN A 98 -9.64 -7.84 5.14
N ILE A 99 -8.46 -7.27 5.25
CA ILE A 99 -8.12 -5.98 4.67
C ILE A 99 -7.08 -6.22 3.60
N ASP A 100 -7.52 -6.09 2.36
CA ASP A 100 -6.61 -6.05 1.24
C ASP A 100 -5.84 -4.72 1.24
N ALA A 101 -4.53 -4.83 1.40
CA ALA A 101 -3.56 -3.74 1.33
C ALA A 101 -2.52 -4.01 0.21
N SER A 102 -2.90 -4.82 -0.77
CA SER A 102 -2.08 -5.13 -1.94
C SER A 102 -1.75 -3.85 -2.73
N LEU A 103 -0.68 -3.90 -3.52
CA LEU A 103 -0.27 -2.76 -4.35
C LEU A 103 -1.41 -2.24 -5.26
N PRO A 104 -2.21 -3.10 -5.94
CA PRO A 104 -3.38 -2.63 -6.71
C PRO A 104 -4.40 -1.88 -5.85
N THR A 105 -4.77 -2.42 -4.69
CA THR A 105 -5.77 -1.80 -3.80
C THR A 105 -5.27 -0.50 -3.19
N ARG A 106 -3.98 -0.42 -2.82
CA ARG A 106 -3.34 0.81 -2.36
C ARG A 106 -3.29 1.86 -3.48
N TRP A 107 -2.97 1.44 -4.70
CA TRP A 107 -2.95 2.30 -5.87
C TRP A 107 -4.33 2.91 -6.15
N GLN A 108 -5.38 2.09 -6.17
CA GLN A 108 -6.75 2.56 -6.34
C GLN A 108 -7.15 3.61 -5.28
N ARG A 109 -6.74 3.43 -4.02
CA ARG A 109 -6.99 4.42 -2.96
C ARG A 109 -6.26 5.74 -3.22
N LEU A 110 -5.00 5.68 -3.64
CA LEU A 110 -4.20 6.87 -3.96
C LEU A 110 -4.75 7.62 -5.17
N THR A 111 -5.09 6.92 -6.26
CA THR A 111 -5.66 7.55 -7.46
C THR A 111 -7.06 8.10 -7.21
N ALA A 112 -7.88 7.41 -6.41
CA ALA A 112 -9.18 7.94 -6.00
C ALA A 112 -9.04 9.22 -5.17
N ALA A 113 -8.05 9.31 -4.28
CA ALA A 113 -7.79 10.54 -3.52
C ALA A 113 -7.36 11.71 -4.42
N LEU A 114 -6.55 11.44 -5.44
CA LEU A 114 -6.13 12.44 -6.43
C LEU A 114 -7.29 12.90 -7.31
N SER A 115 -8.16 11.97 -7.73
CA SER A 115 -9.36 12.28 -8.53
C SER A 115 -10.43 13.03 -7.74
N LYS A 116 -10.64 12.71 -6.45
CA LYS A 116 -11.57 13.44 -5.57
C LYS A 116 -11.10 14.85 -5.22
N ASN A 117 -9.80 15.10 -5.26
CA ASN A 117 -9.23 16.42 -5.04
C ASN A 117 -9.40 17.35 -6.26
N SER A 118 -10.27 17.05 -7.22
CA SER A 118 -10.63 17.96 -8.32
C SER A 118 -11.71 18.97 -7.92
N ASP A 119 -12.42 18.73 -6.81
CA ASP A 119 -13.55 19.56 -6.35
C ASP A 119 -13.12 20.87 -5.65
N TRP A 120 -11.83 21.13 -5.46
CA TRP A 120 -11.34 22.36 -4.82
C TRP A 120 -11.40 23.60 -5.73
N LEU A 121 -11.65 23.42 -7.03
CA LEU A 121 -11.80 24.51 -8.01
C LEU A 121 -13.25 24.86 -8.33
N ALA A 122 -14.21 24.28 -7.61
CA ALA A 122 -15.60 24.74 -7.67
C ALA A 122 -15.77 26.01 -6.81
N ALA A 123 -15.36 27.15 -7.36
CA ALA A 123 -15.71 28.51 -6.90
C ALA A 123 -15.97 29.42 -8.10
#